data_AF-R7I265-F1
#
_entry.id   AF-R7I265-F1
#
_cell.length_a   1.000
_cell.length_b   1.000
_cell.length_c   1.000
_cell.angle_alpha   90.00
_cell.angle_beta   90.00
_cell.angle_gamma   90.00
#
_symmetry.space_group_name_H-M   'P 1'
#
loop_
_entity.id
_entity.type
_entity.pdbx_description
1 polymer ?
#
loop_
_entity_poly.entity_id
_entity_poly.type
_entity_poly.pdbx_seq_one_letter_code
_entity_poly.pdbx_strand_id
1 'polypeptide(L)'
;MKKNILDLFLEKVLNVPLWIKQVIYLKLEKEMKEMACDNFLKEHPNDIFSTFVPTLTFKGKTELTERKCGLDNNIYNFLQGCANEYSMLEISVNTFLSMEEVAKYYELCLEQNFIKVPDSKEIHAMAGFIAGKFRIGEYFKQKGVLSVDQLQQAILANRDAQESGNPKKFGEILIGLGFIKEDDIKALVILKEEAKKRFILDYNTVPKPETTFTNDNQKYEEEIANLKDENLKLKRKMLQLLELVKRNGHQ
;
A
#
# COMPACT_ATOMS: atom_id res chain seq x y z
N MET A 1 -14.97 3.69 -14.74
CA MET A 1 -13.79 3.31 -13.93
C MET A 1 -14.27 2.99 -12.53
N LYS A 2 -13.95 1.80 -11.98
CA LYS A 2 -14.11 1.58 -10.54
C LYS A 2 -13.17 2.59 -9.86
N LYS A 3 -13.70 3.54 -9.07
CA LYS A 3 -12.83 4.43 -8.28
C LYS A 3 -11.93 3.56 -7.42
N ASN A 4 -10.62 3.82 -7.45
CA ASN A 4 -9.69 3.08 -6.62
C ASN A 4 -10.04 3.35 -5.15
N ILE A 5 -10.04 2.31 -4.32
CA ILE A 5 -10.30 2.44 -2.87
C ILE A 5 -9.28 3.41 -2.24
N LEU A 6 -8.06 3.42 -2.77
CA LEU A 6 -7.01 4.35 -2.38
C LEU A 6 -7.38 5.81 -2.69
N ASP A 7 -7.89 6.10 -3.88
CA ASP A 7 -8.29 7.46 -4.27
C ASP A 7 -9.36 8.01 -3.33
N LEU A 8 -10.36 7.18 -2.99
CA LEU A 8 -11.41 7.56 -2.06
C LEU A 8 -10.87 7.89 -0.66
N PHE A 9 -9.82 7.19 -0.23
CA PHE A 9 -9.16 7.46 1.04
C PHE A 9 -8.32 8.74 0.98
N LEU A 10 -7.53 8.92 -0.07
CA LEU A 10 -6.72 10.12 -0.27
C LEU A 10 -7.61 11.36 -0.40
N GLU A 11 -8.71 11.29 -1.15
CA GLU A 11 -9.71 12.36 -1.24
C GLU A 11 -10.23 12.74 0.16
N LYS A 12 -10.55 11.77 1.02
CA LYS A 12 -11.00 12.05 2.40
C LYS A 12 -9.92 12.74 3.24
N VAL A 13 -8.69 12.26 3.20
CA VAL A 13 -7.55 12.88 3.93
C VAL A 13 -7.29 14.29 3.41
N LEU A 14 -7.41 14.51 2.11
CA LEU A 14 -7.17 15.81 1.46
C LEU A 14 -8.36 16.77 1.56
N ASN A 15 -9.56 16.33 1.93
CA ASN A 15 -10.73 17.19 2.09
C ASN A 15 -10.85 17.84 3.48
N VAL A 16 -9.92 17.56 4.40
CA VAL A 16 -9.89 18.21 5.71
C VAL A 16 -9.46 19.69 5.62
N PRO A 17 -9.86 20.56 6.56
CA PRO A 17 -9.42 21.96 6.61
C PRO A 17 -7.89 22.12 6.62
N LEU A 18 -7.40 23.25 6.09
CA LEU A 18 -5.96 23.54 5.97
C LEU A 18 -5.19 23.41 7.29
N TRP A 19 -5.75 23.90 8.40
CA TRP A 19 -5.11 23.82 9.71
C TRP A 19 -4.92 22.37 10.19
N ILE A 20 -5.80 21.44 9.80
CA ILE A 20 -5.60 20.00 10.04
C ILE A 20 -4.50 19.46 9.12
N LYS A 21 -4.51 19.82 7.84
CA LYS A 21 -3.46 19.40 6.88
C LYS A 21 -2.06 19.79 7.36
N GLN A 22 -1.90 21.00 7.91
CA GLN A 22 -0.64 21.47 8.48
C GLN A 22 -0.17 20.58 9.63
N VAL A 23 -1.06 20.19 10.54
CA VAL A 23 -0.72 19.28 11.66
C VAL A 23 -0.38 17.88 11.16
N ILE A 24 -1.14 17.33 10.19
CA ILE A 24 -0.84 16.03 9.56
C ILE A 24 0.54 16.08 8.89
N TYR A 25 0.81 17.13 8.12
CA TYR A 25 2.09 17.32 7.44
C TYR A 25 3.25 17.35 8.43
N LEU A 26 3.17 18.15 9.50
CA LEU A 26 4.25 18.24 10.50
C LEU A 26 4.50 16.91 11.21
N LYS A 27 3.45 16.13 11.50
CA LYS A 27 3.59 14.80 12.09
C LYS A 27 4.26 13.82 11.13
N LEU A 28 3.79 13.76 9.88
CA LEU A 28 4.37 12.90 8.85
C LEU A 28 5.82 13.30 8.54
N GLU A 29 6.12 14.60 8.43
CA GLU A 29 7.48 15.09 8.20
C GLU A 29 8.42 14.66 9.33
N LYS A 30 7.96 14.74 10.59
CA LYS A 30 8.73 14.29 11.75
C LYS A 30 9.00 12.78 11.69
N GLU A 31 7.99 11.97 11.38
CA GLU A 31 8.16 10.52 11.23
C GLU A 31 9.12 10.17 10.08
N MET A 32 9.01 10.85 8.93
CA MET A 32 9.90 10.63 7.79
C MET A 32 11.36 10.99 8.11
N LYS A 33 11.59 12.05 8.90
CA LYS A 33 12.93 12.40 9.41
C LYS A 33 13.48 11.34 10.36
N GLU A 34 12.67 10.84 11.29
CA GLU A 34 13.08 9.78 12.23
C GLU A 34 13.49 8.49 11.49
N MET A 35 12.79 8.17 10.39
CA MET A 35 13.09 7.06 9.50
C MET A 35 14.23 7.34 8.50
N ALA A 36 14.82 8.54 8.50
CA ALA A 36 15.84 8.98 7.55
C ALA A 36 15.39 8.98 6.07
N CYS A 37 14.08 9.02 5.81
CA CYS A 37 13.50 8.97 4.47
C CYS A 37 13.24 10.36 3.86
N ASP A 38 13.27 11.44 4.66
CA ASP A 38 12.83 12.77 4.20
C ASP A 38 13.72 13.36 3.10
N ASN A 39 15.04 13.15 3.15
CA ASN A 39 15.96 13.60 2.11
C ASN A 39 15.69 12.90 0.78
N PHE A 40 15.49 11.57 0.81
CA PHE A 40 15.15 10.81 -0.39
C PHE A 40 13.87 11.33 -1.06
N LEU A 41 12.82 11.59 -0.28
CA LEU A 41 11.55 12.11 -0.82
C LEU A 41 11.69 13.51 -1.44
N LYS A 42 12.60 14.35 -0.92
CA LYS A 42 12.88 15.69 -1.47
C LYS A 42 13.72 15.64 -2.74
N GLU A 43 14.72 14.76 -2.79
CA GLU A 43 15.66 14.63 -3.91
C GLU A 43 15.06 13.83 -5.07
N HIS A 44 14.20 12.85 -4.78
CA HIS A 44 13.69 11.87 -5.74
C HIS A 44 12.16 11.71 -5.71
N PRO A 45 11.36 12.80 -5.80
CA PRO A 45 9.91 12.73 -5.66
C PRO A 45 9.22 11.89 -6.75
N ASN A 46 9.85 11.73 -7.92
CA ASN A 46 9.30 11.00 -9.06
C ASN A 46 9.77 9.54 -9.14
N ASP A 47 10.72 9.14 -8.28
CA ASP A 47 11.35 7.82 -8.33
C ASP A 47 10.93 6.93 -7.15
N ILE A 48 9.69 7.12 -6.69
CA ILE A 48 9.12 6.33 -5.61
C ILE A 48 8.51 5.05 -6.21
N PHE A 49 9.02 3.89 -5.80
CA PHE A 49 8.57 2.60 -6.33
C PHE A 49 7.07 2.35 -6.14
N SER A 50 6.48 2.77 -5.02
CA SER A 50 5.05 2.59 -4.76
C SER A 50 4.14 3.38 -5.71
N THR A 51 4.61 4.50 -6.25
CA THR A 51 3.85 5.32 -7.22
C THR A 51 4.13 4.92 -8.67
N PHE A 52 5.06 4.00 -8.92
CA PHE A 52 5.41 3.57 -10.26
C PHE A 52 4.26 2.82 -10.94
N VAL A 53 4.02 3.09 -12.23
CA VAL A 53 3.01 2.40 -13.05
C VAL A 53 3.71 1.46 -14.04
N PRO A 54 3.68 0.14 -13.81
CA PRO A 54 4.31 -0.83 -14.72
C PRO A 54 3.56 -0.91 -16.06
N THR A 55 4.32 -0.96 -17.16
CA THR A 55 3.76 -1.05 -18.51
C THR A 55 3.92 -2.47 -19.07
N LEU A 56 2.80 -3.09 -19.48
CA LEU A 56 2.84 -4.40 -20.15
C LEU A 56 3.48 -4.32 -21.54
N THR A 57 4.28 -5.33 -21.87
CA THR A 57 4.75 -5.60 -23.23
C THR A 57 3.65 -6.33 -24.03
N PHE A 58 3.87 -6.48 -25.35
CA PHE A 58 2.99 -7.33 -26.17
C PHE A 58 2.95 -8.77 -25.65
N LYS A 59 4.10 -9.30 -25.22
CA LYS A 59 4.21 -10.64 -24.62
C LYS A 59 3.39 -10.74 -23.33
N GLY A 60 3.46 -9.73 -22.45
CA GLY A 60 2.67 -9.69 -21.22
C GLY A 60 1.16 -9.64 -21.46
N LYS A 61 0.71 -8.85 -22.45
CA LYS A 61 -0.71 -8.79 -22.85
C LYS A 61 -1.21 -10.13 -23.39
N THR A 62 -0.39 -10.79 -24.20
CA THR A 62 -0.69 -12.11 -24.77
C THR A 62 -0.79 -13.15 -23.66
N GLU A 63 0.18 -13.17 -22.73
CA GLU A 63 0.16 -14.11 -21.60
C GLU A 63 -1.04 -13.90 -20.68
N LEU A 64 -1.44 -12.66 -20.41
CA LEU A 64 -2.63 -12.37 -19.60
C LEU A 64 -3.91 -12.97 -20.22
N THR A 65 -3.98 -13.03 -21.56
CA THR A 65 -5.14 -13.53 -22.31
C THR A 65 -5.10 -15.05 -22.44
N GLU A 66 -3.96 -15.60 -22.85
CA GLU A 66 -3.82 -17.01 -23.21
C GLU A 66 -3.44 -17.90 -22.01
N ARG A 67 -2.83 -17.32 -20.96
CA ARG A 67 -2.39 -17.99 -19.72
C ARG A 67 -1.52 -19.24 -19.97
N LYS A 68 -0.70 -19.22 -21.03
CA LYS A 68 0.07 -20.37 -21.49
C LYS A 68 1.12 -20.83 -20.49
N CYS A 69 1.69 -19.91 -19.70
CA CYS A 69 2.70 -20.23 -18.70
C CYS A 69 2.11 -20.83 -17.41
N GLY A 70 0.78 -20.79 -17.22
CA GLY A 70 0.13 -21.41 -16.06
C GLY A 70 0.58 -20.84 -14.71
N LEU A 71 0.87 -19.53 -14.65
CA LEU A 71 1.36 -18.86 -13.44
C LEU A 71 0.31 -18.84 -12.31
N ASP A 72 0.77 -18.51 -11.10
CA ASP A 72 -0.13 -18.33 -9.96
C ASP A 72 -1.17 -17.22 -10.20
N ASN A 73 -2.36 -17.38 -9.62
CA ASN A 73 -3.45 -16.44 -9.81
C ASN A 73 -3.11 -15.01 -9.36
N ASN A 74 -2.28 -14.85 -8.33
CA ASN A 74 -1.85 -13.52 -7.89
C ASN A 74 -0.94 -12.83 -8.91
N ILE A 75 -0.16 -13.59 -9.69
CA ILE A 75 0.64 -13.03 -10.78
C ILE A 75 -0.28 -12.54 -11.91
N TYR A 76 -1.34 -13.29 -12.23
CA TYR A 76 -2.33 -12.81 -13.20
C TYR A 76 -3.13 -11.61 -12.68
N ASN A 77 -3.44 -11.54 -11.39
CA ASN A 77 -4.04 -10.36 -10.78
C ASN A 77 -3.10 -9.14 -10.86
N PHE A 78 -1.80 -9.35 -10.66
CA PHE A 78 -0.78 -8.33 -10.86
C PHE A 78 -0.73 -7.85 -12.32
N LEU A 79 -0.66 -8.77 -13.29
CA LEU A 79 -0.67 -8.44 -14.73
C LEU A 79 -1.97 -7.72 -15.14
N GLN A 80 -3.11 -8.11 -14.58
CA GLN A 80 -4.38 -7.42 -14.78
C GLN A 80 -4.36 -6.00 -14.21
N GLY A 81 -3.73 -5.80 -13.05
CA GLY A 81 -3.48 -4.48 -12.48
C GLY A 81 -2.61 -3.61 -13.41
N CYS A 82 -1.55 -4.18 -13.97
CA CYS A 82 -0.71 -3.50 -14.98
C CYS A 82 -1.51 -3.14 -16.24
N ALA A 83 -2.41 -4.03 -16.70
CA ALA A 83 -3.27 -3.78 -17.85
C ALA A 83 -4.26 -2.63 -17.63
N ASN A 84 -4.65 -2.41 -16.37
CA ASN A 84 -5.53 -1.32 -15.96
C ASN A 84 -4.76 -0.03 -15.63
N GLU A 85 -3.45 0.02 -15.89
CA GLU A 85 -2.58 1.17 -15.63
C GLU A 85 -2.53 1.57 -14.14
N TYR A 86 -2.69 0.60 -13.24
CA TYR A 86 -2.54 0.82 -11.80
C TYR A 86 -1.08 0.92 -11.40
N SER A 87 -0.78 1.84 -10.48
CA SER A 87 0.50 1.92 -9.79
C SER A 87 0.75 0.72 -8.86
N MET A 88 2.00 0.51 -8.45
CA MET A 88 2.37 -0.59 -7.55
C MET A 88 1.58 -0.56 -6.23
N LEU A 89 1.35 0.63 -5.68
CA LEU A 89 0.52 0.82 -4.49
C LEU A 89 -0.93 0.42 -4.73
N GLU A 90 -1.52 0.85 -5.85
CA GLU A 90 -2.89 0.50 -6.20
C GLU A 90 -3.06 -1.00 -6.45
N ILE A 91 -2.07 -1.65 -7.07
CA ILE A 91 -2.04 -3.10 -7.23
C ILE A 91 -2.03 -3.76 -5.84
N SER A 92 -1.10 -3.35 -4.96
CA SER A 92 -1.01 -3.84 -3.58
C SER A 92 -2.34 -3.74 -2.82
N VAL A 93 -3.01 -2.58 -2.88
CA VAL A 93 -4.30 -2.33 -2.22
C VAL A 93 -5.40 -3.22 -2.80
N ASN A 94 -5.49 -3.33 -4.13
CA ASN A 94 -6.56 -4.10 -4.79
C ASN A 94 -6.40 -5.61 -4.63
N THR A 95 -5.17 -6.10 -4.46
CA THR A 95 -4.88 -7.54 -4.30
C THR A 95 -4.63 -7.96 -2.85
N PHE A 96 -4.67 -7.02 -1.88
CA PHE A 96 -4.33 -7.26 -0.47
C PHE A 96 -2.94 -7.87 -0.25
N LEU A 97 -2.00 -7.55 -1.15
CA LEU A 97 -0.62 -8.01 -1.09
C LEU A 97 0.24 -6.93 -0.44
N SER A 98 1.29 -7.34 0.26
CA SER A 98 2.32 -6.42 0.74
C SER A 98 3.13 -5.86 -0.43
N MET A 99 3.85 -4.76 -0.19
CA MET A 99 4.73 -4.19 -1.22
C MET A 99 5.87 -5.17 -1.58
N GLU A 100 6.31 -6.00 -0.63
CA GLU A 100 7.28 -7.08 -0.86
C GLU A 100 6.73 -8.14 -1.83
N GLU A 101 5.49 -8.59 -1.64
CA GLU A 101 4.82 -9.57 -2.51
C GLU A 101 4.64 -9.00 -3.93
N VAL A 102 4.19 -7.75 -4.04
CA VAL A 102 4.03 -7.05 -5.33
C VAL A 102 5.37 -6.86 -6.04
N ALA A 103 6.44 -6.49 -5.31
CA ALA A 103 7.79 -6.38 -5.87
C ALA A 103 8.31 -7.72 -6.41
N LYS A 104 8.06 -8.84 -5.71
CA LYS A 104 8.44 -10.19 -6.18
C LYS A 104 7.75 -10.54 -7.50
N TYR A 105 6.45 -10.24 -7.63
CA TYR A 105 5.72 -10.49 -8.88
C TYR A 105 6.16 -9.57 -10.01
N TYR A 106 6.44 -8.30 -9.72
CA TYR A 106 7.02 -7.37 -10.65
C TYR A 106 8.36 -7.88 -11.20
N GLU A 107 9.27 -8.28 -10.32
CA GLU A 107 10.59 -8.78 -10.71
C GLU A 107 10.52 -10.07 -11.54
N LEU A 108 9.58 -10.97 -11.22
CA LEU A 108 9.31 -12.15 -12.04
C LEU A 108 8.80 -11.75 -13.44
N CYS A 109 7.83 -10.82 -13.50
CA CYS A 109 7.27 -10.34 -14.77
C CYS A 109 8.32 -9.62 -15.62
N LEU A 110 9.25 -8.92 -14.98
CA LEU A 110 10.36 -8.24 -15.64
C LEU A 110 11.30 -9.25 -16.31
N GLU A 111 11.72 -10.29 -15.58
CA GLU A 111 12.56 -11.38 -16.12
C GLU A 111 11.91 -12.12 -17.28
N GLN A 112 10.60 -12.33 -17.21
CA GLN A 112 9.83 -12.98 -18.27
C GLN A 112 9.54 -12.06 -19.46
N ASN A 113 9.96 -10.79 -19.43
CA ASN A 113 9.68 -9.76 -20.42
C ASN A 113 8.17 -9.49 -20.60
N PHE A 114 7.37 -9.69 -19.56
CA PHE A 114 5.94 -9.34 -19.57
C PHE A 114 5.69 -7.86 -19.33
N ILE A 115 6.60 -7.19 -18.63
CA ILE A 115 6.59 -5.75 -18.39
C ILE A 115 7.87 -5.12 -18.93
N LYS A 116 7.79 -3.83 -19.28
CA LYS A 116 8.95 -3.06 -19.71
C LYS A 116 9.88 -2.77 -18.54
N VAL A 117 11.17 -2.68 -18.83
CA VAL A 117 12.17 -2.17 -17.88
C VAL A 117 11.85 -0.71 -17.59
N PRO A 118 11.86 -0.27 -16.31
CA PRO A 118 11.61 1.12 -15.97
C PRO A 118 12.80 1.97 -16.41
N ASP A 119 12.53 3.20 -16.85
CA ASP A 119 13.58 4.14 -17.25
C ASP A 119 14.42 4.58 -16.04
N SER A 120 13.80 4.64 -14.86
CA SER A 120 14.42 5.01 -13.59
C SER A 120 15.19 3.84 -12.97
N LYS A 121 16.49 4.07 -12.74
CA LYS A 121 17.38 3.11 -12.10
C LYS A 121 17.03 2.92 -10.62
N GLU A 122 16.57 3.98 -9.98
CA GLU A 122 16.08 4.01 -8.60
C GLU A 122 14.91 3.05 -8.43
N ILE A 123 13.91 3.12 -9.32
CA ILE A 123 12.74 2.24 -9.28
C ILE A 123 13.16 0.78 -9.47
N HIS A 124 14.04 0.51 -10.44
CA HIS A 124 14.55 -0.86 -10.66
C HIS A 124 15.33 -1.39 -9.45
N ALA A 125 16.25 -0.59 -8.91
CA ALA A 125 17.05 -0.96 -7.75
C ALA A 125 16.16 -1.23 -6.53
N MET A 126 15.18 -0.35 -6.28
CA MET A 126 14.26 -0.47 -5.15
C MET A 126 13.39 -1.72 -5.27
N ALA A 127 12.84 -2.00 -6.46
CA ALA A 127 12.04 -3.19 -6.72
C ALA A 127 12.81 -4.47 -6.40
N GLY A 128 14.02 -4.61 -6.95
CA GLY A 128 14.86 -5.78 -6.71
C GLY A 128 15.30 -5.91 -5.25
N PHE A 129 15.55 -4.80 -4.55
CA PHE A 129 15.92 -4.81 -3.13
C PHE A 129 14.77 -5.23 -2.21
N ILE A 130 13.58 -4.65 -2.42
CA ILE A 130 12.35 -4.98 -1.68
C ILE A 130 11.97 -6.43 -1.96
N ALA A 131 12.02 -6.89 -3.21
CA ALA A 131 11.75 -8.29 -3.57
C ALA A 131 12.75 -9.29 -2.95
N GLY A 132 13.88 -8.80 -2.44
CA GLY A 132 14.95 -9.61 -1.86
C GLY A 132 15.95 -10.15 -2.87
N LYS A 133 15.88 -9.75 -4.14
CA LYS A 133 16.83 -10.12 -5.18
C LYS A 133 18.16 -9.39 -5.07
N PHE A 134 18.13 -8.10 -4.70
CA PHE A 134 19.33 -7.31 -4.52
C PHE A 134 19.73 -7.22 -3.05
N ARG A 135 21.02 -7.44 -2.78
CA ARG A 135 21.67 -7.10 -1.52
C ARG A 135 21.98 -5.60 -1.48
N ILE A 136 22.34 -5.07 -0.31
CA ILE A 136 22.64 -3.64 -0.11
C ILE A 136 23.65 -3.12 -1.14
N GLY A 137 24.76 -3.82 -1.37
CA GLY A 137 25.76 -3.41 -2.36
C GLY A 137 25.25 -3.40 -3.80
N GLU A 138 24.41 -4.38 -4.16
CA GLU A 138 23.81 -4.47 -5.50
C GLU A 138 22.78 -3.36 -5.71
N TYR A 139 21.96 -3.04 -4.70
CA TYR A 139 21.03 -1.93 -4.74
C TYR A 139 21.73 -0.61 -5.11
N PHE A 140 22.80 -0.24 -4.38
CA PHE A 140 23.52 0.99 -4.65
C PHE A 140 24.30 0.97 -5.97
N LYS A 141 24.74 -0.21 -6.43
CA LYS A 141 25.31 -0.38 -7.77
C LYS A 141 24.26 -0.13 -8.86
N GLN A 142 23.08 -0.74 -8.75
CA GLN A 142 22.01 -0.58 -9.74
C GLN A 142 21.48 0.85 -9.78
N LYS A 143 21.41 1.52 -8.62
CA LYS A 143 21.12 2.96 -8.51
C LYS A 143 22.22 3.82 -9.16
N GLY A 144 23.44 3.32 -9.32
CA GLY A 144 24.58 4.05 -9.88
C GLY A 144 25.37 4.88 -8.87
N VAL A 145 25.13 4.69 -7.57
CA VAL A 145 25.88 5.34 -6.48
C VAL A 145 27.22 4.66 -6.25
N LEU A 146 27.27 3.34 -6.42
CA LEU A 146 28.49 2.53 -6.30
C LEU A 146 28.99 2.08 -7.67
N SER A 147 30.29 2.25 -7.91
CA SER A 147 30.98 1.60 -9.04
C SER A 147 31.30 0.13 -8.75
N VAL A 148 31.63 -0.63 -9.79
CA VAL A 148 32.07 -2.03 -9.65
C VAL A 148 33.35 -2.11 -8.82
N ASP A 149 34.29 -1.17 -9.01
CA ASP A 149 35.56 -1.14 -8.28
C ASP A 149 35.34 -0.83 -6.80
N GLN A 150 34.47 0.13 -6.47
CA GLN A 150 34.09 0.45 -5.08
C GLN A 150 33.42 -0.75 -4.40
N LEU A 151 32.56 -1.47 -5.13
CA LEU A 151 31.93 -2.68 -4.61
C LEU A 151 32.96 -3.79 -4.35
N GLN A 152 33.94 -3.98 -5.24
CA GLN A 152 35.04 -4.93 -5.04
C GLN A 152 35.91 -4.56 -3.83
N GLN A 153 36.26 -3.28 -3.67
CA GLN A 153 36.98 -2.79 -2.50
C GLN A 153 36.22 -3.08 -1.20
N ALA A 154 34.90 -2.86 -1.19
CA ALA A 154 34.06 -3.18 -0.03
C ALA A 154 34.01 -4.69 0.28
N ILE A 155 34.00 -5.54 -0.75
CA ILE A 155 34.05 -7.01 -0.59
C ILE A 155 35.38 -7.45 0.02
N LEU A 156 36.51 -6.89 -0.44
CA LEU A 156 37.83 -7.17 0.12
C LEU A 156 37.92 -6.74 1.58
N ALA A 157 37.50 -5.50 1.89
CA ALA A 157 37.46 -5.00 3.25
C ALA A 157 36.57 -5.85 4.18
N ASN A 158 35.46 -6.40 3.67
CA ASN A 158 34.63 -7.32 4.43
C ASN A 158 35.33 -8.64 4.74
N ARG A 159 36.07 -9.19 3.77
CA ARG A 159 36.84 -10.42 3.97
C ARG A 159 37.95 -10.20 4.99
N ASP A 160 38.70 -9.11 4.87
CA ASP A 160 39.79 -8.78 5.81
C ASP A 160 39.26 -8.56 7.23
N ALA A 161 38.08 -7.95 7.38
CA ALA A 161 37.40 -7.78 8.67
C ALA A 161 36.96 -9.13 9.29
N GLN A 162 36.51 -10.08 8.46
CA GLN A 162 36.19 -11.43 8.92
C GLN A 162 37.44 -12.21 9.34
N GLU A 163 38.52 -12.13 8.56
CA GLU A 163 39.79 -12.81 8.86
C GLU A 163 40.48 -12.24 10.12
N SER A 164 40.33 -10.95 10.38
CA SER A 164 40.83 -10.29 11.59
C SER A 164 39.94 -10.49 12.84
N GLY A 165 38.87 -11.29 12.74
CA GLY A 165 38.00 -11.61 13.87
C GLY A 165 37.04 -10.49 14.29
N ASN A 166 36.86 -9.47 13.46
CA ASN A 166 35.94 -8.36 13.69
C ASN A 166 34.91 -8.25 12.56
N PRO A 167 33.97 -9.22 12.45
CA PRO A 167 32.99 -9.25 11.37
C PRO A 167 32.06 -8.03 11.48
N LYS A 168 32.08 -7.17 10.46
CA LYS A 168 31.18 -6.02 10.33
C LYS A 168 30.05 -6.34 9.36
N LYS A 169 28.92 -5.63 9.49
CA LYS A 169 27.87 -5.72 8.46
C LYS A 169 28.36 -5.02 7.19
N PHE A 170 27.96 -5.53 6.03
CA PHE A 170 28.40 -4.97 4.75
C PHE A 170 28.03 -3.48 4.60
N GLY A 171 26.88 -3.05 5.14
CA GLY A 171 26.50 -1.64 5.17
C GLY A 171 27.46 -0.76 6.00
N GLU A 172 27.93 -1.25 7.15
CA GLU A 172 28.90 -0.54 8.00
C GLU A 172 30.25 -0.37 7.30
N ILE A 173 30.65 -1.35 6.49
CA ILE A 173 31.86 -1.28 5.67
C ILE A 173 31.72 -0.21 4.59
N LEU A 174 30.57 -0.16 3.91
CA LEU A 174 30.29 0.86 2.89
C LEU A 174 30.29 2.27 3.49
N ILE A 175 29.76 2.44 4.70
CA ILE A 175 29.82 3.71 5.45
C ILE A 175 31.26 4.03 5.84
N GLY A 176 32.01 3.06 6.38
CA GLY A 176 33.40 3.25 6.80
C GLY A 176 34.35 3.60 5.64
N LEU A 177 34.05 3.15 4.42
CA LEU A 177 34.76 3.52 3.20
C LEU A 177 34.30 4.87 2.62
N GLY A 178 33.28 5.50 3.21
CA GLY A 178 32.76 6.80 2.79
C GLY A 178 31.95 6.76 1.48
N PHE A 179 31.53 5.58 1.02
CA PHE A 179 30.81 5.44 -0.24
C PHE A 179 29.32 5.79 -0.11
N ILE A 180 28.73 5.55 1.05
CA ILE A 180 27.30 5.73 1.32
C ILE A 180 27.11 6.34 2.71
N LYS A 181 26.05 7.13 2.90
CA LYS A 181 25.70 7.72 4.19
C LYS A 181 24.96 6.72 5.08
N GLU A 182 25.12 6.84 6.39
CA GLU A 182 24.41 5.99 7.35
C GLU A 182 22.89 6.10 7.22
N ASP A 183 22.39 7.32 7.03
CA ASP A 183 20.97 7.62 6.83
C ASP A 183 20.36 6.87 5.64
N ASP A 184 21.10 6.77 4.51
CA ASP A 184 20.63 6.07 3.31
C ASP A 184 20.41 4.58 3.58
N ILE A 185 21.31 3.96 4.36
CA ILE A 185 21.19 2.54 4.74
C ILE A 185 20.06 2.35 5.75
N LYS A 186 19.94 3.26 6.72
CA LYS A 186 18.88 3.22 7.74
C LYS A 186 17.50 3.27 7.08
N ALA A 187 17.28 4.25 6.21
CA ALA A 187 16.03 4.40 5.46
C ALA A 187 15.71 3.16 4.63
N LEU A 188 16.71 2.62 3.92
CA LEU A 188 16.57 1.45 3.07
C LEU A 188 16.16 0.20 3.87
N VAL A 189 16.79 -0.04 5.03
CA VAL A 189 16.47 -1.19 5.89
C VAL A 189 15.07 -1.06 6.50
N ILE A 190 14.71 0.13 7.00
CA ILE A 190 13.37 0.39 7.54
C ILE A 190 12.31 0.15 6.46
N LEU A 191 12.51 0.71 5.27
CA LEU A 191 11.57 0.55 4.16
C LEU A 191 11.36 -0.92 3.78
N LYS A 192 12.43 -1.73 3.78
CA LYS A 192 12.32 -3.17 3.49
C LYS A 192 11.51 -3.92 4.55
N GLU A 193 11.66 -3.58 5.82
CA GLU A 193 10.86 -4.21 6.88
C GLU A 193 9.40 -3.75 6.83
N GLU A 194 9.14 -2.46 6.60
CA GLU A 194 7.78 -1.94 6.42
C GLU A 194 7.08 -2.52 5.17
N ALA A 195 7.81 -2.79 4.09
CA ALA A 195 7.27 -3.35 2.85
C ALA A 195 6.64 -4.74 3.01
N LYS A 196 6.97 -5.47 4.09
CA LYS A 196 6.35 -6.76 4.43
C LYS A 196 4.95 -6.61 5.02
N LYS A 197 4.63 -5.44 5.58
CA LYS A 197 3.32 -5.18 6.17
C LYS A 197 2.30 -4.98 5.07
N ARG A 198 1.12 -5.58 5.25
CA ARG A 198 -0.02 -5.34 4.36
C ARG A 198 -0.74 -4.09 4.80
N PHE A 199 -1.07 -3.23 3.84
CA PHE A 199 -1.92 -2.10 4.09
C PHE A 199 -3.38 -2.56 4.09
N ILE A 200 -4.05 -2.41 5.22
CA ILE A 200 -5.46 -2.75 5.40
C ILE A 200 -6.21 -1.45 5.67
N LEU A 201 -7.11 -1.09 4.77
CA LEU A 201 -7.94 0.09 4.91
C LEU A 201 -9.15 -0.24 5.80
N ASP A 202 -8.97 -0.19 7.13
CA ASP A 202 -10.07 -0.42 8.06
C ASP A 202 -10.94 0.84 8.16
N TYR A 203 -12.13 0.80 7.55
CA TYR A 203 -13.14 1.86 7.61
C TYR A 203 -13.56 2.23 9.05
N ASN A 204 -13.31 1.37 10.05
CA ASN A 204 -13.65 1.62 11.45
C ASN A 204 -12.54 2.33 12.24
N THR A 205 -11.33 2.47 11.69
CA THR A 205 -10.17 3.05 12.39
C THR A 205 -9.99 4.55 12.19
N VAL A 206 -10.77 5.16 11.29
CA VAL A 206 -10.91 6.63 11.31
C VAL A 206 -11.64 6.95 12.61
N PRO A 207 -11.04 7.69 13.56
CA PRO A 207 -11.75 8.13 14.74
C PRO A 207 -12.98 8.87 14.24
N LYS A 208 -14.17 8.30 14.47
CA LYS A 208 -15.40 9.05 14.21
C LYS A 208 -15.26 10.29 15.07
N PRO A 209 -15.25 11.50 14.50
CA PRO A 209 -15.24 12.68 15.33
C PRO A 209 -16.44 12.56 16.26
N GLU A 210 -16.21 12.56 17.56
CA GLU A 210 -17.27 12.65 18.59
C GLU A 210 -17.97 14.02 18.54
N THR A 211 -18.00 14.67 17.38
CA THR A 211 -18.53 16.00 17.12
C THR A 211 -19.32 16.06 15.80
N THR A 212 -20.02 14.99 15.43
CA THR A 212 -21.35 15.15 14.82
C THR A 212 -22.38 14.91 15.89
N PHE A 213 -22.71 15.98 16.60
CA PHE A 213 -23.92 16.09 17.40
C PHE A 213 -25.11 15.59 16.57
N THR A 214 -25.70 14.46 17.00
CA THR A 214 -27.15 14.23 17.11
C THR A 214 -28.01 14.77 15.95
N ASN A 215 -28.04 14.08 14.81
CA ASN A 215 -29.12 14.27 13.82
C ASN A 215 -29.64 12.94 13.28
N ASP A 216 -28.76 12.00 12.96
CA ASP A 216 -29.19 10.72 12.39
C ASP A 216 -29.82 9.80 13.44
N ASN A 217 -29.30 9.76 14.68
CA ASN A 217 -29.94 8.99 15.76
C ASN A 217 -31.30 9.55 16.14
N GLN A 218 -31.50 10.87 16.11
CA GLN A 218 -32.82 11.48 16.35
C GLN A 218 -33.82 11.11 15.24
N LYS A 219 -33.39 11.12 13.97
CA LYS A 219 -34.23 10.65 12.86
C LYS A 219 -34.63 9.19 13.01
N TYR A 220 -33.69 8.32 13.38
CA TYR A 220 -33.99 6.90 13.60
C TYR A 220 -34.89 6.69 14.82
N GLU A 221 -34.72 7.46 15.89
CA GLU A 221 -35.61 7.41 17.06
C GLU A 221 -37.04 7.88 16.74
N GLU A 222 -37.19 8.96 15.97
CA GLU A 222 -38.50 9.43 15.48
C GLU A 222 -39.17 8.42 14.56
N GLU A 223 -38.42 7.80 13.65
CA GLU A 223 -38.95 6.78 12.73
C GLU A 223 -39.38 5.51 13.48
N ILE A 224 -38.61 5.08 14.48
CA ILE A 224 -38.98 3.96 15.37
C ILE A 224 -40.22 4.30 16.20
N ALA A 225 -40.35 5.54 16.68
CA ALA A 225 -41.52 5.97 17.44
C ALA A 225 -42.79 5.97 16.56
N ASN A 226 -42.70 6.49 15.33
CA ASN A 226 -43.80 6.48 14.37
C ASN A 226 -44.23 5.06 13.98
N LEU A 227 -43.26 4.17 13.69
CA LEU A 227 -43.55 2.77 13.36
C LEU A 227 -44.19 1.99 14.52
N LYS A 228 -43.86 2.34 15.78
CA LYS A 228 -44.51 1.77 16.96
C LYS A 228 -45.95 2.24 17.11
N ASP A 229 -46.22 3.53 16.87
CA ASP A 229 -47.59 4.08 16.93
C ASP A 229 -48.48 3.49 15.82
N GLU A 230 -47.97 3.37 14.59
CA GLU A 230 -48.70 2.72 13.49
C GLU A 230 -49.03 1.26 13.80
N ASN A 231 -48.05 0.51 14.34
CA ASN A 231 -48.29 -0.87 14.78
C ASN A 231 -49.37 -0.97 15.87
N LEU A 232 -49.40 -0.03 16.81
CA LEU A 232 -50.41 0.00 17.86
C LEU A 232 -51.81 0.25 17.27
N LYS A 233 -51.92 1.20 16.34
CA LYS A 233 -53.17 1.52 15.62
C LYS A 233 -53.65 0.33 14.79
N LEU A 234 -52.74 -0.34 14.08
CA LEU A 234 -53.05 -1.57 13.31
C LEU A 234 -53.55 -2.69 14.22
N LYS A 235 -52.88 -2.95 15.35
CA LYS A 235 -53.33 -3.95 16.33
C LYS A 235 -54.72 -3.65 16.88
N ARG A 236 -55.03 -2.38 17.19
CA ARG A 236 -56.37 -1.97 17.63
C ARG A 236 -57.43 -2.19 16.56
N LYS A 237 -57.14 -1.84 15.30
CA LYS A 237 -58.06 -2.10 14.17
C LYS A 237 -58.27 -3.59 13.94
N MET A 238 -57.22 -4.41 14.05
CA MET A 238 -57.32 -5.87 13.96
C MET A 238 -58.22 -6.45 15.06
N LEU A 239 -58.07 -5.98 16.30
CA LEU A 239 -58.91 -6.41 17.42
C LEU A 239 -60.39 -6.02 17.21
N GLN A 240 -60.65 -4.80 16.72
CA GLN A 240 -62.02 -4.36 16.38
C GLN A 240 -62.63 -5.20 15.26
N LEU A 241 -61.85 -5.55 14.22
CA LEU A 241 -62.29 -6.44 13.15
C LEU A 241 -62.56 -7.86 13.69
N LEU A 242 -61.71 -8.38 14.57
CA LEU A 242 -61.90 -9.68 15.22
C LEU A 242 -63.15 -9.70 16.10
N GLU A 243 -63.46 -8.62 16.82
CA GLU A 243 -64.70 -8.48 17.58
C GLU A 243 -65.94 -8.41 16.69
N LEU A 244 -65.87 -7.67 15.57
CA LEU A 244 -66.94 -7.63 14.56
C LEU A 244 -67.19 -9.01 13.94
N VAL A 245 -66.13 -9.74 13.60
CA VAL A 245 -66.24 -11.11 13.05
C VAL A 245 -66.81 -12.07 14.11
N LYS A 246 -66.42 -11.96 15.38
CA LYS A 246 -67.00 -12.75 16.47
C LYS A 246 -68.48 -12.45 16.70
N ARG A 247 -68.91 -11.19 16.58
CA ARG A 247 -70.32 -10.80 16.68
C ARG A 247 -71.15 -11.31 15.50
N ASN A 248 -70.60 -11.28 14.28
CA ASN A 248 -71.28 -11.77 13.08
C ASN A 248 -71.27 -13.30 12.96
N GLY A 249 -70.42 -14.01 13.69
CA GLY A 249 -70.41 -15.48 13.77
C GLY A 249 -71.39 -16.08 14.79
N HIS A 250 -72.18 -15.25 15.47
CA HIS A 250 -73.21 -15.66 16.43
C HIS A 250 -74.64 -15.24 16.01
N GLN A 251 -74.86 -14.97 14.72
CA GLN A 251 -76.17 -14.90 14.08
C GLN A 251 -76.40 -16.13 13.20
#